data_AF-A0A1D7MU91-F1
#
_entry.id   AF-A0A1D7MU91-F1
#
_cell.length_a   1.000
_cell.length_b   1.000
_cell.length_c   1.000
_cell.angle_alpha   90.00
_cell.angle_beta   90.00
_cell.angle_gamma   90.00
#
_symmetry.space_group_name_H-M   'P 1'
#
loop_
_entity.id
_entity.type
_entity.pdbx_description
1 polymer ?
#
loop_
_entity_poly.entity_id
_entity_poly.type
_entity_poly.pdbx_seq_one_letter_code
_entity_poly.pdbx_strand_id
1 'polypeptide(L)'
;MDKQELQMAKKLNAGFRVLDDISDMNSSYIHVDWSDIKAAMGGNDLAWSGAGQAEGTDGIVEAAKRAMASFSNDSLKMMNAVCISFACSAHEKLQKVTRAVDEIRACVQPDAMIVWGMMFDGQIDSGGEVTVIGFGRCSDSV
;
A
#
# COMPACT_ATOMS: atom_id res chain seq x y z
N MET A 1 -1.98 -19.07 -7.60
CA MET A 1 -0.84 -18.43 -6.90
C MET A 1 0.34 -19.38 -6.98
N ASP A 2 1.46 -18.95 -7.56
CA ASP A 2 2.67 -19.76 -7.72
C ASP A 2 3.49 -19.87 -6.41
N LYS A 3 4.56 -20.68 -6.42
CA LYS A 3 5.38 -20.94 -5.22
C LYS A 3 6.18 -19.71 -4.76
N GLN A 4 6.58 -18.83 -5.68
CA GLN A 4 7.39 -17.66 -5.39
C GLN A 4 6.51 -16.55 -4.82
N GLU A 5 5.30 -16.38 -5.35
CA GLU A 5 4.22 -15.54 -4.84
C GLU A 5 3.84 -15.93 -3.41
N LEU A 6 3.62 -17.23 -3.16
CA LEU A 6 3.32 -17.72 -1.81
C LEU A 6 4.47 -17.48 -0.84
N GLN A 7 5.72 -17.53 -1.30
CA GLN A 7 6.89 -17.30 -0.47
C GLN A 7 7.06 -15.81 -0.12
N MET A 8 6.77 -14.91 -1.05
CA MET A 8 6.76 -13.46 -0.80
C MET A 8 5.58 -13.07 0.09
N ALA A 9 4.39 -13.63 -0.16
CA ALA A 9 3.21 -13.50 0.69
C ALA A 9 3.49 -13.93 2.14
N LYS A 10 4.16 -15.07 2.32
CA LYS A 10 4.61 -15.55 3.65
C LYS A 10 5.62 -14.63 4.31
N LYS A 11 6.54 -14.01 3.55
CA LYS A 11 7.46 -12.99 4.11
C LYS A 11 6.70 -11.76 4.62
N LEU A 12 5.59 -11.41 3.98
CA LEU A 12 4.78 -10.23 4.30
C LEU A 12 3.69 -10.49 5.34
N ASN A 13 3.38 -11.76 5.69
CA ASN A 13 2.40 -12.24 6.67
C ASN A 13 1.07 -11.46 6.73
N ALA A 14 1.07 -10.26 7.32
CA ALA A 14 -0.10 -9.37 7.44
C ALA A 14 -0.35 -8.52 6.19
N GLY A 15 0.70 -8.04 5.50
CA GLY A 15 0.55 -7.17 4.33
C GLY A 15 -0.12 -7.86 3.14
N PHE A 16 0.09 -9.17 2.98
CA PHE A 16 -0.48 -9.88 1.82
C PHE A 16 -2.02 -9.97 1.87
N ARG A 17 -2.62 -10.14 3.06
CA ARG A 17 -4.09 -10.15 3.19
C ARG A 17 -4.69 -8.84 2.71
N VAL A 18 -4.00 -7.73 2.99
CA VAL A 18 -4.44 -6.40 2.61
C VAL A 18 -4.45 -6.21 1.08
N LEU A 19 -3.59 -6.92 0.34
CA LEU A 19 -3.62 -6.95 -1.13
C LEU A 19 -4.83 -7.74 -1.66
N ASP A 20 -5.21 -8.80 -0.95
CA ASP A 20 -6.41 -9.59 -1.27
C ASP A 20 -7.66 -8.72 -1.11
N ASP A 21 -7.75 -7.97 0.00
CA ASP A 21 -8.87 -7.09 0.33
C ASP A 21 -9.13 -6.01 -0.75
N ILE A 22 -8.08 -5.42 -1.34
CA ILE A 22 -8.23 -4.44 -2.42
C ILE A 22 -8.43 -5.06 -3.80
N SER A 23 -8.25 -6.37 -3.94
CA SER A 23 -8.48 -7.10 -5.19
C SER A 23 -9.88 -7.74 -5.24
N ASP A 24 -10.51 -7.96 -4.09
CA ASP A 24 -11.87 -8.48 -4.01
C ASP A 24 -12.88 -7.41 -4.43
N MET A 25 -13.58 -7.68 -5.53
CA MET A 25 -14.62 -6.80 -6.08
C MET A 25 -15.85 -6.65 -5.18
N ASN A 26 -16.04 -7.52 -4.17
CA ASN A 26 -17.20 -7.46 -3.29
C ASN A 26 -16.99 -6.53 -2.07
N SER A 27 -15.74 -6.34 -1.66
CA SER A 27 -15.36 -5.55 -0.47
C SER A 27 -14.72 -4.21 -0.82
N SER A 28 -14.04 -4.12 -1.97
CA SER A 28 -13.38 -2.90 -2.41
C SER A 28 -14.31 -1.96 -3.17
N TYR A 29 -14.12 -0.65 -2.94
CA TYR A 29 -14.79 0.41 -3.68
C TYR A 29 -13.94 0.87 -4.89
N ILE A 30 -12.62 0.92 -4.72
CA ILE A 30 -11.66 0.99 -5.84
C ILE A 30 -10.83 -0.28 -5.78
N HIS A 31 -11.04 -1.14 -6.77
CA HIS A 31 -10.35 -2.41 -6.87
C HIS A 31 -9.08 -2.29 -7.73
N VAL A 32 -8.15 -3.18 -7.44
CA VAL A 32 -6.91 -3.38 -8.18
C VAL A 32 -6.92 -4.77 -8.80
N ASP A 33 -6.54 -4.91 -10.07
CA ASP A 33 -6.37 -6.23 -10.68
C ASP A 33 -5.12 -6.93 -10.10
N TRP A 34 -5.24 -8.23 -9.88
CA TRP A 34 -4.11 -9.07 -9.53
C TRP A 34 -2.96 -9.00 -10.54
N SER A 35 -3.23 -8.70 -11.82
CA SER A 35 -2.17 -8.44 -12.80
C SER A 35 -1.30 -7.24 -12.43
N ASP A 36 -1.88 -6.17 -11.87
CA ASP A 36 -1.15 -4.97 -11.47
C ASP A 36 -0.32 -5.24 -10.22
N ILE A 37 -0.87 -5.99 -9.27
CA ILE A 37 -0.15 -6.43 -8.07
C ILE A 37 1.04 -7.33 -8.47
N LYS A 38 0.83 -8.26 -9.41
CA LYS A 38 1.91 -9.10 -9.93
C LYS A 38 3.00 -8.29 -10.64
N ALA A 39 2.60 -7.29 -11.43
CA ALA A 39 3.55 -6.40 -12.10
C ALA A 39 4.40 -5.64 -11.06
N ALA A 40 3.79 -5.15 -9.98
CA ALA A 40 4.49 -4.51 -8.87
C ALA A 40 5.46 -5.47 -8.12
N MET A 41 5.11 -6.75 -8.01
CA MET A 41 5.99 -7.78 -7.42
C MET A 41 7.09 -8.26 -8.38
N GLY A 42 6.93 -8.00 -9.68
CA GLY A 42 7.74 -8.57 -10.76
C GLY A 42 9.24 -8.27 -10.67
N GLY A 43 10.02 -9.32 -10.44
CA GLY A 43 11.49 -9.22 -10.37
C GLY A 43 12.02 -8.50 -9.13
N ASN A 44 11.18 -8.26 -8.12
CA ASN A 44 11.58 -7.74 -6.81
C ASN A 44 11.89 -8.89 -5.85
N ASP A 45 12.96 -8.75 -5.05
CA ASP A 45 13.44 -9.75 -4.08
C ASP A 45 13.34 -9.26 -2.62
N LEU A 46 13.15 -7.95 -2.45
CA LEU A 46 12.90 -7.27 -1.18
C LEU A 46 11.45 -6.78 -1.10
N ALA A 47 10.91 -6.83 0.12
CA ALA A 47 9.60 -6.28 0.44
C ALA A 47 9.60 -5.65 1.83
N TRP A 48 8.82 -4.58 1.97
CA TRP A 48 8.56 -3.89 3.23
C TRP A 48 7.05 -3.70 3.40
N SER A 49 6.59 -3.64 4.66
CA SER A 49 5.20 -3.33 5.00
C SER A 49 5.18 -2.29 6.10
N GLY A 50 4.32 -1.30 5.96
CA GLY A 50 4.08 -0.25 6.95
C GLY A 50 2.60 0.06 7.01
N ALA A 51 2.07 0.29 8.20
CA ALA A 51 0.66 0.58 8.40
C ALA A 51 0.50 1.79 9.33
N GLY A 52 -0.58 2.54 9.14
CA GLY A 52 -0.89 3.71 9.94
C GLY A 52 -2.39 3.92 10.01
N GLN A 53 -2.86 4.38 11.16
CA GLN A 53 -4.26 4.71 11.40
C GLN A 53 -4.36 6.11 11.97
N ALA A 54 -5.35 6.87 11.55
CA ALA A 54 -5.70 8.14 12.15
C ALA A 54 -7.17 8.50 11.88
N GLU A 55 -7.72 9.30 12.80
CA GLU A 55 -9.11 9.73 12.80
C GLU A 55 -9.23 11.21 12.42
N GLY A 56 -10.48 11.67 12.25
CA GLY A 56 -10.79 13.08 12.00
C GLY A 56 -10.68 13.50 10.55
N THR A 57 -10.76 14.82 10.31
CA THR A 57 -10.96 15.39 8.97
C THR A 57 -9.83 15.08 8.00
N ASP A 58 -8.58 15.04 8.43
CA ASP A 58 -7.43 14.65 7.59
C ASP A 58 -6.90 13.27 7.94
N GLY A 59 -7.72 12.44 8.59
CA GLY A 59 -7.32 11.14 9.13
C GLY A 59 -6.63 10.25 8.10
N ILE A 60 -7.12 10.20 6.85
CA ILE A 60 -6.48 9.35 5.84
C ILE A 60 -5.08 9.81 5.41
N VAL A 61 -4.85 11.12 5.37
CA VAL A 61 -3.54 11.69 5.02
C VAL A 61 -2.57 11.48 6.17
N GLU A 62 -3.01 11.68 7.40
CA GLU A 62 -2.19 11.43 8.59
C GLU A 62 -1.90 9.93 8.78
N ALA A 63 -2.86 9.06 8.46
CA ALA A 63 -2.68 7.61 8.45
C ALA A 63 -1.60 7.21 7.43
N ALA A 64 -1.61 7.78 6.22
CA ALA A 64 -0.57 7.55 5.22
C ALA A 64 0.81 8.02 5.71
N LYS A 65 0.92 9.21 6.30
CA LYS A 65 2.19 9.69 6.89
C LYS A 65 2.71 8.76 7.98
N ARG A 66 1.83 8.24 8.84
CA ARG A 66 2.18 7.25 9.88
C ARG A 66 2.67 5.94 9.27
N ALA A 67 2.00 5.45 8.22
CA ALA A 67 2.45 4.27 7.49
C ALA A 67 3.86 4.48 6.93
N MET A 68 4.12 5.65 6.32
CA MET A 68 5.43 5.99 5.76
C MET A 68 6.53 6.13 6.80
N ALA A 69 6.20 6.56 8.02
CA ALA A 69 7.15 6.63 9.13
C ALA A 69 7.67 5.26 9.60
N SER A 70 7.06 4.16 9.15
CA SER A 70 7.54 2.80 9.44
C SER A 70 8.77 2.39 8.62
N PHE A 71 9.12 3.16 7.58
CA PHE A 71 10.24 2.84 6.69
C PHE A 71 11.46 3.72 6.97
N SER A 72 12.65 3.16 6.78
CA SER A 72 13.87 3.95 6.75
C SER A 72 14.00 4.70 5.41
N ASN A 73 14.72 5.83 5.41
CA ASN A 73 15.00 6.59 4.19
C ASN A 73 15.66 5.73 3.09
N ASP A 74 16.51 4.78 3.46
CA ASP A 74 17.16 3.88 2.51
C ASP A 74 16.14 2.91 1.90
N SER A 75 15.25 2.34 2.70
CA SER A 75 14.19 1.44 2.22
C SER A 75 13.27 2.16 1.23
N LEU A 76 12.84 3.38 1.56
CA LEU A 76 11.98 4.21 0.69
C LEU A 76 12.62 4.47 -0.68
N LYS A 77 13.93 4.73 -0.71
CA LYS A 77 14.70 4.94 -1.93
C LYS A 77 14.96 3.66 -2.73
N MET A 78 14.76 2.48 -2.16
CA MET A 78 14.90 1.20 -2.85
C MET A 78 13.57 0.69 -3.43
N MET A 79 12.45 1.28 -3.05
CA MET A 79 11.13 0.89 -3.52
C MET A 79 10.90 1.36 -4.95
N ASN A 80 10.89 0.42 -5.89
CA ASN A 80 10.56 0.66 -7.30
C ASN A 80 9.09 0.34 -7.61
N ALA A 81 8.38 -0.27 -6.68
CA ALA A 81 6.95 -0.48 -6.76
C ALA A 81 6.33 -0.43 -5.35
N VAL A 82 5.11 0.10 -5.27
CA VAL A 82 4.38 0.30 -4.02
C VAL A 82 2.92 -0.06 -4.23
N CYS A 83 2.39 -0.91 -3.37
CA CYS A 83 0.96 -1.18 -3.27
C CYS A 83 0.40 -0.51 -2.01
N ILE A 84 -0.74 0.19 -2.14
CA ILE A 84 -1.36 0.92 -1.04
C ILE A 84 -2.81 0.46 -0.89
N SER A 85 -3.21 0.17 0.34
CA SER A 85 -4.60 -0.10 0.68
C SER A 85 -5.11 0.95 1.64
N PHE A 86 -6.32 1.44 1.34
CA PHE A 86 -7.04 2.41 2.16
C PHE A 86 -8.31 1.75 2.70
N ALA A 87 -8.43 1.64 4.02
CA ALA A 87 -9.68 1.32 4.70
C ALA A 87 -10.21 2.62 5.32
N CYS A 88 -11.34 3.12 4.84
CA CYS A 88 -11.86 4.43 5.24
C CYS A 88 -13.29 4.34 5.75
N SER A 89 -13.72 5.39 6.44
CA SER A 89 -15.15 5.63 6.68
C SER A 89 -15.91 5.78 5.36
N ALA A 90 -17.18 5.35 5.33
CA ALA A 90 -18.08 5.45 4.16
C ALA A 90 -18.29 6.88 3.62
N HIS A 91 -17.90 7.90 4.39
CA HIS A 91 -18.03 9.31 4.04
C HIS A 91 -16.72 9.96 3.59
N GLU A 92 -15.63 9.20 3.50
CA GLU A 92 -14.34 9.74 3.14
C GLU A 92 -14.29 10.18 1.67
N LYS A 93 -13.61 11.30 1.40
CA LYS A 93 -13.58 11.88 0.06
C LYS A 93 -12.39 11.36 -0.73
N LEU A 94 -12.63 10.92 -1.96
CA LEU A 94 -11.59 10.45 -2.88
C LEU A 94 -10.44 11.46 -3.05
N GLN A 95 -10.72 12.76 -3.06
CA GLN A 95 -9.69 13.82 -3.13
C GLN A 95 -8.65 13.73 -2.01
N LYS A 96 -9.03 13.28 -0.80
CA LYS A 96 -8.08 13.11 0.31
C LYS A 96 -7.25 11.83 0.16
N VAL A 97 -7.85 10.76 -0.36
CA VAL A 97 -7.13 9.54 -0.71
C VAL A 97 -6.08 9.85 -1.78
N THR A 98 -6.43 10.61 -2.82
CA THR A 98 -5.46 11.07 -3.83
C THR A 98 -4.32 11.89 -3.22
N ARG A 99 -4.63 12.82 -2.30
CA ARG A 99 -3.58 13.57 -1.57
C ARG A 99 -2.66 12.63 -0.77
N ALA A 100 -3.22 11.62 -0.11
CA ALA A 100 -2.43 10.63 0.62
C ALA A 100 -1.51 9.82 -0.31
N VAL A 101 -1.98 9.46 -1.51
CA VAL A 101 -1.15 8.84 -2.55
C VAL A 101 -0.02 9.76 -3.00
N ASP A 102 -0.29 11.06 -3.19
CA ASP A 102 0.74 12.05 -3.58
C ASP A 102 1.83 12.20 -2.51
N GLU A 103 1.46 12.18 -1.22
CA GLU A 103 2.42 12.18 -0.10
C GLU A 103 3.33 10.95 -0.14
N ILE A 104 2.76 9.76 -0.37
CA ILE A 104 3.54 8.50 -0.49
C ILE A 104 4.46 8.57 -1.71
N ARG A 105 3.97 9.06 -2.86
CA ARG A 105 4.75 9.22 -4.09
C ARG A 105 5.95 10.13 -3.89
N ALA A 106 5.82 11.18 -3.08
CA ALA A 106 6.92 12.11 -2.80
C ALA A 106 8.07 11.49 -1.98
N CYS A 107 7.83 10.35 -1.30
CA CYS A 107 8.81 9.69 -0.46
C CYS A 107 9.57 8.55 -1.14
N VAL A 108 9.03 7.99 -2.23
CA VAL A 108 9.56 6.80 -2.92
C VAL A 108 10.28 7.19 -4.22
N GLN A 109 10.76 6.21 -5.01
CA GLN A 109 11.42 6.52 -6.28
C GLN A 109 10.48 7.25 -7.25
N PRO A 110 10.97 8.25 -8.03
CA PRO A 110 10.14 9.03 -8.94
C PRO A 110 9.44 8.20 -10.03
N ASP A 111 10.06 7.10 -10.45
CA ASP A 111 9.57 6.15 -11.43
C ASP A 111 8.92 4.91 -10.79
N ALA A 112 8.69 4.94 -9.47
CA ALA A 112 8.06 3.82 -8.78
C ALA A 112 6.64 3.58 -9.32
N MET A 113 6.36 2.31 -9.63
CA MET A 113 5.00 1.88 -9.93
C MET A 113 4.15 1.98 -8.66
N ILE A 114 3.08 2.78 -8.69
CA ILE A 114 2.16 2.90 -7.54
C ILE A 114 0.83 2.29 -7.93
N VAL A 115 0.43 1.29 -7.16
CA VAL A 115 -0.85 0.60 -7.25
C VAL A 115 -1.61 0.87 -5.96
N TRP A 116 -2.89 1.23 -6.03
CA TRP A 116 -3.65 1.50 -4.82
C TRP A 116 -5.12 1.16 -4.99
N GLY A 117 -5.72 0.67 -3.91
CA GLY A 117 -7.14 0.38 -3.83
C GLY A 117 -7.73 0.91 -2.53
N MET A 118 -9.05 1.00 -2.47
CA MET A 118 -9.75 1.45 -1.27
C MET A 118 -11.01 0.65 -1.01
N MET A 119 -11.30 0.47 0.27
CA MET A 119 -12.52 -0.13 0.79
C MET A 119 -13.14 0.76 1.87
N PHE A 120 -14.42 0.58 2.10
CA PHE A 120 -15.11 1.20 3.23
C PHE A 120 -15.25 0.20 4.36
N ASP A 121 -14.85 0.60 5.56
CA ASP A 121 -15.02 -0.20 6.77
C ASP A 121 -16.07 0.46 7.66
N GLY A 122 -17.15 -0.28 7.94
CA GLY A 122 -18.23 0.17 8.82
C GLY A 122 -17.85 0.29 10.30
N GLN A 123 -16.66 -0.16 10.69
CA GLN A 123 -16.09 0.06 12.02
C GLN A 123 -15.31 1.39 12.12
N ILE A 124 -15.04 2.07 11.00
CA ILE A 124 -14.30 3.32 10.96
C ILE A 124 -15.29 4.49 10.91
N ASP A 125 -15.47 5.15 12.05
CA ASP A 125 -16.37 6.30 12.17
C ASP A 125 -15.81 7.57 11.50
N SER A 126 -14.49 7.78 11.56
CA SER A 126 -13.83 8.92 10.92
C SER A 126 -12.37 8.63 10.55
N GLY A 127 -11.89 9.20 9.45
CA GLY A 127 -10.54 8.97 8.94
C GLY A 127 -10.38 7.58 8.32
N GLY A 128 -9.28 6.89 8.66
CA GLY A 128 -9.04 5.54 8.20
C GLY A 128 -7.70 4.93 8.55
N GLU A 129 -7.49 3.74 8.01
CA GLU A 129 -6.25 2.96 8.06
C GLU A 129 -5.63 2.89 6.66
N VAL A 130 -4.32 3.06 6.61
CA VAL A 130 -3.52 2.97 5.40
C VAL A 130 -2.43 1.94 5.61
N THR A 131 -2.36 0.97 4.70
CA THR A 131 -1.25 0.02 4.65
C THR A 131 -0.49 0.22 3.34
N VAL A 132 0.83 0.34 3.45
CA VAL A 132 1.76 0.51 2.35
C VAL A 132 2.67 -0.71 2.28
N ILE A 133 2.78 -1.29 1.09
CA ILE A 133 3.66 -2.42 0.82
C ILE A 133 4.64 -1.99 -0.27
N GLY A 134 5.90 -1.86 0.10
CA GLY A 134 6.98 -1.50 -0.82
C GLY A 134 7.67 -2.75 -1.34
N PHE A 135 8.00 -2.75 -2.62
CA PHE A 135 8.80 -3.77 -3.28
C PHE A 135 10.03 -3.14 -3.91
N GLY A 136 11.16 -3.85 -3.85
CA GLY A 136 12.41 -3.37 -4.39
C GLY A 136 13.37 -4.50 -4.75
N ARG A 137 14.51 -4.09 -5.29
CA ARG A 137 15.60 -4.99 -5.67
C ARG A 137 16.80 -4.77 -4.78
N CYS A 138 17.36 -5.83 -4.22
CA CYS A 138 18.72 -5.81 -3.73
C CYS A 138 19.63 -5.77 -4.94
N SER A 139 20.21 -4.61 -5.25
CA SER A 139 21.27 -4.56 -6.25
C SER A 139 22.50 -5.26 -5.69
N ASP A 140 22.74 -6.51 -6.08
CA ASP A 140 24.12 -6.94 -6.26
C ASP A 140 24.62 -6.13 -7.45
N SER A 141 25.39 -5.09 -7.16
CA SER A 141 26.07 -4.34 -8.22
C SER A 141 26.99 -5.32 -8.94
N VAL A 142 26.70 -5.52 -10.23
CA VAL A 142 27.65 -6.04 -11.22
C VAL A 142 28.92 -5.20 -11.19
#